data_AF-A0A969JYX7-F1
#
_entry.id   AF-A0A969JYX7-F1
#
_cell.length_a   1.000
_cell.length_b   1.000
_cell.length_c   1.000
_cell.angle_alpha   90.00
_cell.angle_beta   90.00
_cell.angle_gamma   90.00
#
_symmetry.space_group_name_H-M   'P 1'
#
loop_
_entity.id
_entity.type
_entity.pdbx_description
1 polymer ?
#
loop_
_entity_poly.entity_id
_entity_poly.type
_entity_poly.pdbx_seq_one_letter_code
_entity_poly.pdbx_strand_id
1 'polypeptide(L)'
;MRSARQGIEIAYSIPQEGGIVWFDIMAIPKDAPHVDAAYEWIDHMLDPQVAAGITNEIWYANANLASRALLDPEIRDNTVIFPTPEVMARLVAAGPKNQRFVRMRNRAWTQAKAGR
;
A
#
# COMPACT_ATOMS: atom_id res chain seq x y z
N MET A 1 0.79 -13.35 7.42
CA MET A 1 -0.15 -12.65 8.34
C MET A 1 -0.21 -13.41 9.67
N ARG A 2 0.48 -12.93 10.70
CA ARG A 2 0.38 -13.50 12.05
C ARG A 2 -0.92 -13.07 12.74
N SER A 3 -2.04 -13.64 12.32
CA SER A 3 -3.28 -13.67 13.09
C SER A 3 -3.51 -15.05 13.74
N ALA A 4 -2.45 -15.85 13.91
CA ALA A 4 -2.48 -17.15 14.58
C ALA A 4 -2.68 -17.06 16.12
N ARG A 5 -3.01 -15.89 16.68
CA ARG A 5 -3.28 -15.74 18.12
C ARG A 5 -4.56 -16.46 18.58
N GLN A 6 -5.40 -16.94 17.66
CA GLN A 6 -6.65 -17.66 17.95
C GLN A 6 -6.85 -18.92 17.10
N GLY A 7 -5.81 -19.43 16.44
CA GLY A 7 -5.94 -20.61 15.55
C GLY A 7 -6.74 -20.37 14.26
N ILE A 8 -6.99 -19.10 13.90
CA ILE A 8 -7.70 -18.73 12.68
C ILE A 8 -6.68 -18.50 11.56
N GLU A 9 -6.79 -19.27 10.49
CA GLU A 9 -6.01 -19.10 9.28
C GLU A 9 -6.68 -18.06 8.37
N ILE A 10 -5.93 -17.01 8.02
CA ILE A 10 -6.35 -15.97 7.08
C ILE A 10 -5.34 -15.93 5.93
N ALA A 11 -5.87 -15.99 4.71
CA ALA A 11 -5.10 -15.86 3.48
C ALA A 11 -5.62 -14.70 2.63
N TYR A 12 -4.75 -14.14 1.80
CA TYR A 12 -5.09 -13.10 0.84
C TYR A 12 -4.84 -13.62 -0.58
N SER A 13 -5.68 -13.22 -1.53
CA SER A 13 -5.52 -13.56 -2.94
C SER A 13 -5.79 -12.34 -3.83
N ILE A 14 -5.09 -12.30 -4.97
CA ILE A 14 -5.35 -11.32 -6.03
C ILE A 14 -6.22 -12.02 -7.11
N PRO A 15 -7.46 -11.56 -7.38
CA PRO A 15 -8.39 -12.20 -8.33
C PRO A 15 -7.83 -12.30 -9.75
N GLN A 16 -8.10 -13.40 -10.46
CA GLN A 16 -7.52 -13.71 -11.78
C GLN A 16 -7.79 -12.61 -12.83
N GLU A 17 -8.94 -11.96 -12.72
CA GLU A 17 -9.38 -10.83 -13.54
C GLU A 17 -8.53 -9.56 -13.35
N GLY A 18 -7.71 -9.52 -12.31
CA GLY A 18 -6.93 -8.36 -11.92
C GLY A 18 -7.54 -7.62 -10.74
N GLY A 19 -7.01 -6.42 -10.49
CA GLY A 19 -7.41 -5.62 -9.35
C GLY A 19 -6.80 -4.23 -9.38
N ILE A 20 -7.05 -3.48 -8.32
CA ILE A 20 -6.46 -2.15 -8.14
C ILE A 20 -5.09 -2.32 -7.49
N VAL A 21 -4.07 -1.71 -8.09
CA VAL A 21 -2.81 -1.39 -7.39
C VAL A 21 -2.87 0.05 -6.93
N TRP A 22 -2.34 0.31 -5.73
CA TRP A 22 -2.33 1.62 -5.11
C TRP A 22 -0.97 1.90 -4.47
N PHE A 23 -0.70 3.18 -4.26
CA PHE A 23 0.56 3.67 -3.70
C PHE A 23 0.24 4.76 -2.68
N ASP A 24 0.67 4.56 -1.44
CA ASP A 24 0.68 5.61 -0.44
C ASP A 24 2.03 6.34 -0.52
N ILE A 25 1.98 7.67 -0.49
CA ILE A 25 3.14 8.53 -0.72
C ILE A 25 3.18 9.60 0.37
N MET A 26 4.39 9.88 0.89
CA MET A 26 4.62 11.01 1.77
C MET A 26 4.64 12.31 0.97
N ALA A 27 3.87 13.32 1.41
CA ALA A 27 3.84 14.64 0.80
C ALA A 27 3.89 15.72 1.89
N ILE A 28 4.59 16.82 1.61
CA ILE A 28 4.64 18.00 2.48
C ILE A 28 3.54 18.99 2.02
N PRO A 29 2.53 19.30 2.86
CA PRO A 29 1.56 20.32 2.56
C PRO A 29 2.21 21.69 2.33
N LYS A 30 1.64 22.50 1.43
CA LYS A 30 2.20 23.82 1.06
C LYS A 30 2.30 24.78 2.26
N ASP A 31 1.43 24.61 3.24
CA ASP A 31 1.30 25.43 4.45
C ASP A 31 1.88 24.74 5.69
N ALA A 32 2.72 23.71 5.51
CA ALA A 32 3.38 23.02 6.62
C ALA A 32 4.25 24.00 7.44
N PRO A 33 4.06 24.10 8.77
CA PRO A 33 4.78 25.06 9.60
C PRO A 33 6.25 24.68 9.86
N HIS A 34 6.62 23.42 9.60
CA HIS A 34 7.94 22.85 9.90
C HIS A 34 8.45 22.01 8.72
N VAL A 35 8.77 22.68 7.61
CA VAL A 35 9.20 22.01 6.36
C VAL A 35 10.51 21.25 6.53
N ASP A 36 11.49 21.81 7.24
CA ASP A 36 12.80 21.17 7.44
C ASP A 36 12.68 19.86 8.22
N ALA A 37 11.90 19.85 9.30
CA ALA A 37 11.63 18.63 10.06
C ALA A 37 10.88 17.57 9.24
N ALA A 38 10.02 17.99 8.31
CA ALA A 38 9.34 17.07 7.40
C ALA A 38 10.32 16.43 6.40
N TYR A 39 11.33 17.18 5.92
CA TYR A 39 12.40 16.62 5.11
C TYR A 39 13.26 15.63 5.89
N GLU A 40 13.66 15.97 7.12
CA GLU A 40 14.42 15.06 7.99
C GLU A 40 13.65 13.76 8.26
N TRP A 41 12.34 13.85 8.48
CA TRP A 41 11.49 12.67 8.64
C TRP A 41 11.42 11.81 7.38
N ILE A 42 11.23 12.43 6.21
CA ILE A 42 11.20 11.70 4.93
C ILE A 42 12.55 11.02 4.68
N ASP A 43 13.67 11.69 4.96
CA ASP A 43 15.01 11.13 4.84
C ASP A 43 15.20 9.91 5.75
N HIS A 44 14.78 10.00 7.01
CA HIS A 44 14.81 8.87 7.94
C HIS A 44 13.99 7.68 7.42
N MET A 45 12.79 7.92 6.90
CA MET A 45 11.92 6.88 6.35
C MET A 45 12.47 6.24 5.07
N LEU A 46 13.37 6.94 4.35
CA LEU A 46 14.06 6.43 3.17
C LEU A 46 15.32 5.64 3.51
N ASP A 47 15.78 5.61 4.76
CA ASP A 47 16.85 4.71 5.18
C ASP A 47 16.43 3.24 4.95
N PRO A 48 17.29 2.39 4.32
CA PRO A 48 16.94 1.01 4.01
C PRO A 48 16.57 0.16 5.24
N GLN A 49 17.20 0.38 6.39
CA GLN A 49 16.91 -0.38 7.61
C GLN A 49 15.55 0.01 8.18
N VAL A 50 15.23 1.30 8.15
CA VAL A 50 13.92 1.81 8.60
C VAL A 50 12.80 1.27 7.70
N ALA A 51 12.94 1.42 6.38
CA ALA A 51 11.96 0.93 5.42
C ALA A 51 11.75 -0.60 5.51
N ALA A 52 12.83 -1.37 5.67
CA ALA A 52 12.75 -2.82 5.86
C ALA A 52 12.10 -3.19 7.18
N GLY A 53 12.47 -2.53 8.28
CA GLY A 53 11.88 -2.77 9.59
C GLY A 53 10.37 -2.57 9.59
N ILE A 54 9.90 -1.50 8.93
CA ILE A 54 8.46 -1.27 8.74
C ILE A 54 7.82 -2.39 7.93
N THR A 55 8.38 -2.74 6.76
CA THR A 55 7.84 -3.82 5.93
C THR A 55 7.80 -5.16 6.67
N ASN A 56 8.81 -5.48 7.47
CA ASN A 56 8.85 -6.72 8.26
C ASN A 56 7.73 -6.77 9.31
N GLU A 57 7.38 -5.62 9.89
CA GLU A 57 6.32 -5.52 10.89
C GLU A 57 4.92 -5.54 10.25
N ILE A 58 4.68 -4.70 9.23
CA ILE A 58 3.32 -4.46 8.71
C ILE A 58 2.99 -5.22 7.43
N TRP A 59 3.97 -5.90 6.82
CA TRP A 59 3.81 -6.75 5.64
C TRP A 59 3.36 -6.00 4.36
N TYR A 60 3.58 -4.68 4.32
CA TYR A 60 3.42 -3.87 3.11
C TYR A 60 4.75 -3.68 2.39
N ALA A 61 4.74 -3.89 1.07
CA ALA A 61 5.87 -3.59 0.23
C ALA A 61 6.20 -2.09 0.28
N ASN A 62 7.49 -1.78 0.41
CA ASN A 62 8.00 -0.42 0.28
C ASN A 62 8.69 -0.23 -1.09
N ALA A 63 8.91 1.02 -1.48
CA ALA A 63 9.51 1.38 -2.77
C ALA A 63 11.05 1.47 -2.74
N ASN A 64 11.70 1.23 -1.60
CA ASN A 64 13.15 1.31 -1.45
C ASN A 64 13.80 -0.03 -1.84
N LEU A 65 14.40 -0.07 -3.04
CA LEU A 65 15.06 -1.26 -3.57
C LEU A 65 16.22 -1.75 -2.70
N ALA A 66 16.96 -0.85 -2.05
CA ALA A 66 18.07 -1.22 -1.18
C ALA A 66 17.61 -1.93 0.10
N SER A 67 16.37 -1.69 0.54
CA SER A 67 15.78 -2.37 1.72
C SER A 67 15.51 -3.85 1.47
N ARG A 68 15.41 -4.29 0.20
CA ARG A 68 14.97 -5.66 -0.16
C ARG A 68 15.86 -6.76 0.41
N ALA A 69 17.15 -6.50 0.59
CA ALA A 69 18.10 -7.44 1.18
C ALA A 69 17.95 -7.62 2.70
N LEU A 70 17.24 -6.68 3.36
CA LEU A 70 17.04 -6.62 4.81
C LEU A 70 15.66 -7.17 5.24
N LEU A 71 14.84 -7.59 4.28
CA LEU A 71 13.52 -8.15 4.52
C LEU A 71 13.60 -9.60 5.01
N ASP A 72 12.68 -9.97 5.90
CA ASP A 72 12.53 -11.36 6.30
C ASP A 72 12.19 -12.22 5.06
N PRO A 73 12.80 -13.41 4.88
CA PRO A 73 12.57 -14.24 3.70
C PRO A 73 11.08 -14.55 3.45
N GLU A 74 10.31 -14.74 4.51
CA GLU A 74 8.86 -15.01 4.44
C GLU A 74 8.04 -13.84 3.86
N ILE A 75 8.57 -12.63 3.88
CA ILE A 75 7.95 -11.44 3.31
C ILE A 75 8.56 -11.13 1.94
N ARG A 76 9.88 -11.19 1.83
CA ARG A 76 10.64 -10.92 0.59
C ARG A 76 10.18 -11.81 -0.57
N ASP A 77 9.94 -13.09 -0.28
CA ASP A 77 9.62 -14.12 -1.26
C ASP A 77 8.09 -14.34 -1.38
N ASN A 78 7.29 -13.54 -0.68
CA ASN A 78 5.83 -13.61 -0.73
C ASN A 78 5.27 -12.92 -1.98
N THR A 79 4.73 -13.69 -2.91
CA THR A 79 4.17 -13.21 -4.19
C THR A 79 2.85 -12.45 -4.06
N VAL A 80 2.25 -12.41 -2.87
CA VAL A 80 1.13 -11.50 -2.58
C VAL A 80 1.66 -10.09 -2.28
N ILE A 81 2.79 -9.98 -1.58
CA ILE A 81 3.40 -8.70 -1.17
C ILE A 81 4.27 -8.15 -2.29
N PHE A 82 5.06 -9.00 -2.95
CA PHE A 82 5.89 -8.70 -4.10
C PHE A 82 5.43 -9.52 -5.30
N PRO A 83 4.39 -9.07 -6.03
CA PRO A 83 3.81 -9.85 -7.10
C PRO A 83 4.76 -10.06 -8.29
N THR A 84 4.57 -11.17 -8.99
CA THR A 84 5.31 -11.46 -10.21
C THR A 84 4.94 -10.47 -11.33
N PRO A 85 5.77 -10.31 -12.37
CA PRO A 85 5.44 -9.46 -13.52
C PRO A 85 4.08 -9.78 -14.16
N GLU A 86 3.72 -11.06 -14.25
CA GLU A 86 2.45 -11.52 -14.81
C GLU A 86 1.26 -11.07 -13.93
N VAL A 87 1.42 -11.13 -12.61
CA VAL A 87 0.42 -10.61 -11.67
C VAL A 87 0.36 -9.09 -11.74
N MET A 88 1.48 -8.40 -11.84
CA MET A 88 1.50 -6.95 -11.97
C MET A 88 0.82 -6.47 -13.25
N ALA A 89 0.93 -7.21 -14.36
CA ALA A 89 0.34 -6.86 -15.66
C ALA A 89 -1.20 -6.82 -15.66
N ARG A 90 -1.87 -7.53 -14.73
CA ARG A 90 -3.32 -7.50 -14.56
C ARG A 90 -3.80 -6.44 -13.55
N LEU A 91 -2.90 -5.72 -12.89
CA LEU A 91 -3.27 -4.68 -11.93
C LEU A 91 -3.39 -3.32 -12.62
N VAL A 92 -4.35 -2.52 -12.16
CA VAL A 92 -4.62 -1.18 -12.69
C VAL A 92 -4.50 -0.14 -11.59
N ALA A 93 -3.68 0.88 -11.81
CA ALA A 93 -3.60 2.02 -10.92
C ALA A 93 -4.86 2.90 -11.08
N ALA A 94 -5.48 3.27 -9.96
CA ALA A 94 -6.64 4.16 -9.99
C ALA A 94 -6.23 5.59 -10.39
N GLY A 95 -6.49 5.97 -11.64
CA GLY A 95 -6.22 7.31 -12.14
C GLY A 95 -7.23 8.37 -11.65
N PRO A 96 -6.87 9.67 -11.71
CA PRO A 96 -7.76 10.76 -11.33
C PRO A 96 -9.03 10.75 -12.18
N LYS A 97 -10.15 11.11 -11.56
CA LYS A 97 -11.47 11.21 -12.21
C LYS A 97 -12.00 12.62 -12.07
N ASN A 98 -12.75 13.09 -13.07
CA ASN A 98 -13.37 14.41 -13.01
C ASN A 98 -14.38 14.50 -11.85
N GLN A 99 -14.67 15.72 -11.41
CA GLN A 99 -15.54 15.94 -10.25
C GLN A 99 -16.97 15.39 -10.46
N ARG A 100 -17.48 15.40 -11.70
CA ARG A 100 -18.80 14.85 -12.02
C ARG A 100 -18.85 13.36 -11.71
N PHE A 101 -17.85 12.61 -12.17
CA PHE A 101 -17.71 11.18 -11.88
C PHE A 101 -17.59 10.93 -10.38
N VAL A 102 -16.73 11.69 -9.69
CA VAL A 102 -16.52 11.52 -8.23
C VAL A 102 -17.81 11.75 -7.46
N ARG A 103 -18.57 12.80 -7.76
CA ARG A 103 -19.87 13.07 -7.12
C ARG A 103 -20.87 11.94 -7.35
N MET A 104 -20.96 11.44 -8.59
CA MET A 104 -21.83 10.31 -8.93
C MET A 104 -21.44 9.06 -8.15
N ARG A 105 -20.15 8.71 -8.14
CA ARG A 105 -19.61 7.57 -7.37
C ARG A 105 -19.94 7.68 -5.89
N ASN A 106 -19.73 8.85 -5.28
CA ASN A 106 -20.01 9.06 -3.86
C ASN A 106 -21.51 8.94 -3.55
N ARG A 107 -22.39 9.43 -4.43
CA ARG A 107 -23.85 9.25 -4.28
C ARG A 107 -24.24 7.79 -4.37
N ALA A 108 -23.77 7.07 -5.39
CA ALA A 108 -24.04 5.65 -5.57
C ALA A 108 -23.55 4.83 -4.37
N TRP A 109 -22.33 5.12 -3.87
CA TRP A 109 -21.80 4.47 -2.67
C TRP A 109 -22.64 4.75 -1.43
N THR A 110 -23.11 5.99 -1.26
CA THR A 110 -23.98 6.36 -0.13
C THR A 110 -25.31 5.60 -0.20
N GLN A 111 -25.91 5.50 -1.38
CA GLN A 111 -27.15 4.73 -1.59
C GLN A 111 -26.94 3.24 -1.34
N ALA A 112 -25.87 2.65 -1.88
CA ALA A 112 -25.54 1.24 -1.64
C ALA A 112 -25.36 0.92 -0.15
N LYS A 113 -24.73 1.84 0.60
CA LYS A 113 -24.59 1.70 2.07
C LYS A 113 -25.90 1.91 2.82
N ALA A 114 -26.76 2.81 2.34
CA ALA A 114 -28.06 3.12 2.95
C ALA A 114 -29.13 2.04 2.68
N GLY A 115 -28.91 1.21 1.67
CA GLY A 115 -29.71 0.01 1.38
C GLY A 115 -29.24 -1.25 2.11
N ARG A 116 -28.42 -1.08 3.16
CA ARG A 116 -28.43 -2.02 4.29
C ARG A 116 -29.63 -1.69 5.17
#